data_AF-A0A0U1Z9S6-F1
#
_entry.id   AF-A0A0U1Z9S6-F1
#
_cell.length_a   1.000
_cell.length_b   1.000
_cell.length_c   1.000
_cell.angle_alpha   90.00
_cell.angle_beta   90.00
_cell.angle_gamma   90.00
#
_symmetry.space_group_name_H-M   'P 1'
#
loop_
_entity.id
_entity.type
_entity.pdbx_description
1 polymer ?
#
loop_
_entity_poly.entity_id
_entity_poly.type
_entity_poly.pdbx_seq_one_letter_code
_entity_poly.pdbx_strand_id
1 'polypeptide(L)'
;MSGPTMAPVDGRRELKPEGHELLLIANESRLLDKVVNGAWQSNYIGSRGGLPKGLYDLTGAERPGKTGATKSFEGNVLHVDKKHVYQLQSNDKGKSNMVRHDLSLYKSPPDIGSMTKVDYVRGAGQVVGREQTLER
;
A
#
# COMPACT_ATOMS: atom_id res chain seq x y z
N MET A 1 -1.07 -40.69 -0.47
CA MET A 1 -0.50 -39.65 -1.35
C MET A 1 -0.55 -38.33 -0.59
N SER A 2 0.51 -38.02 0.14
CA SER A 2 0.61 -36.78 0.92
C SER A 2 1.19 -35.71 0.01
N GLY A 3 0.47 -34.61 -0.18
CA GLY A 3 0.94 -33.46 -0.97
C GLY A 3 2.20 -32.85 -0.37
N PRO A 4 2.96 -32.05 -1.14
CA PRO A 4 4.21 -31.49 -0.67
C PRO A 4 3.94 -30.52 0.50
N THR A 5 4.35 -30.93 1.70
CA THR A 5 4.52 -30.05 2.85
C THR A 5 5.53 -28.98 2.47
N MET A 6 5.09 -27.73 2.32
CA MET A 6 6.03 -26.61 2.25
C MET A 6 6.83 -26.56 3.56
N ALA A 7 8.14 -26.67 3.44
CA ALA A 7 9.06 -26.58 4.56
C ALA A 7 8.87 -25.25 5.32
N PRO A 8 8.99 -25.23 6.66
CA PRO A 8 9.01 -23.99 7.41
C PRO A 8 10.30 -23.25 7.07
N VAL A 9 10.20 -22.16 6.33
CA VAL A 9 11.28 -21.17 6.21
C VAL A 9 11.48 -20.55 7.59
N ASP A 10 12.58 -20.89 8.24
CA ASP A 10 12.98 -20.30 9.50
C ASP A 10 13.20 -18.79 9.30
N GLY A 11 12.26 -17.99 9.79
CA GLY A 11 12.11 -16.59 9.47
C GLY A 11 10.82 -16.06 10.08
N ARG A 12 10.61 -16.32 11.38
CA ARG A 12 9.45 -15.87 12.14
C ARG A 12 9.26 -14.37 11.89
N ARG A 13 8.32 -14.00 11.02
CA ARG A 13 7.85 -12.62 10.92
C ARG A 13 7.48 -12.23 12.34
N GLU A 14 8.11 -11.18 12.87
CA GLU A 14 7.80 -10.70 14.21
C GLU A 14 6.28 -10.63 14.36
N LEU A 15 5.77 -11.19 15.46
CA LEU A 15 4.36 -11.07 15.79
C LEU A 15 4.10 -9.59 16.03
N LYS A 16 3.48 -8.94 15.04
CA LYS A 16 3.02 -7.56 15.14
C LYS A 16 1.69 -7.55 15.90
N PRO A 17 1.27 -6.38 16.43
CA PRO A 17 -0.04 -6.26 17.08
C PRO A 17 -1.18 -6.75 16.18
N GLU A 18 -2.25 -7.20 16.82
CA GLU A 18 -3.49 -7.60 16.15
C GLU A 18 -3.95 -6.53 15.14
N GLY A 19 -4.34 -6.96 13.94
CA GLY A 19 -4.79 -6.08 12.88
C GLY A 19 -3.69 -5.36 12.10
N HIS A 20 -2.40 -5.63 12.38
CA HIS A 20 -1.30 -5.12 11.55
C HIS A 20 -1.35 -5.75 10.15
N GLU A 21 -1.19 -4.91 9.14
CA GLU A 21 -1.35 -5.21 7.71
C GLU A 21 -0.07 -4.90 6.92
N LEU A 22 0.37 -5.88 6.12
CA LEU A 22 1.47 -5.77 5.16
C LEU A 22 0.97 -6.09 3.76
N LEU A 23 1.46 -5.35 2.77
CA LEU A 23 1.26 -5.67 1.35
C LEU A 23 2.53 -6.33 0.82
N LEU A 24 2.41 -7.60 0.42
CA LEU A 24 3.46 -8.33 -0.27
C LEU A 24 3.20 -8.30 -1.77
N ILE A 25 4.13 -7.72 -2.52
CA ILE A 25 4.16 -7.75 -3.98
C ILE A 25 5.30 -8.65 -4.41
N ALA A 26 4.99 -9.84 -4.92
CA ALA A 26 5.97 -10.83 -5.32
C ALA A 26 5.51 -11.59 -6.56
N ASN A 27 6.46 -11.97 -7.41
CA ASN A 27 6.19 -12.67 -8.67
C ASN A 27 5.09 -11.93 -9.46
N GLU A 28 4.01 -12.60 -9.83
CA GLU A 28 2.88 -12.01 -10.57
C GLU A 28 1.68 -11.65 -9.68
N SER A 29 1.87 -11.64 -8.35
CA SER A 29 0.80 -11.56 -7.36
C SER A 29 0.98 -10.44 -6.35
N ARG A 30 -0.15 -9.98 -5.82
CA ARG A 30 -0.24 -9.12 -4.64
C ARG A 30 -1.02 -9.87 -3.55
N LEU A 31 -0.43 -9.88 -2.36
CA LEU A 31 -0.96 -10.54 -1.18
C LEU A 31 -1.11 -9.50 -0.07
N LEU A 32 -2.25 -9.48 0.60
CA LEU A 32 -2.48 -8.73 1.82
C LEU A 32 -2.32 -9.66 3.02
N ASP A 33 -1.26 -9.46 3.78
CA ASP A 33 -0.97 -10.20 5.00
C ASP A 33 -1.49 -9.41 6.20
N LYS A 34 -2.28 -10.05 7.06
CA LYS A 34 -2.88 -9.43 8.24
C LYS A 34 -2.69 -10.30 9.48
N VAL A 35 -2.35 -9.71 10.61
CA VAL A 35 -2.39 -10.41 11.90
C VAL A 35 -3.83 -10.54 12.37
N VAL A 36 -4.32 -11.78 12.47
CA VAL A 36 -5.66 -12.13 12.95
C VAL A 36 -5.53 -13.26 13.98
N ASN A 37 -6.08 -13.05 15.17
CA ASN A 37 -5.95 -13.98 16.30
C ASN A 37 -4.49 -14.35 16.61
N GLY A 38 -3.58 -13.37 16.53
CA GLY A 38 -2.16 -13.58 16.79
C GLY A 38 -1.41 -14.40 15.73
N ALA A 39 -1.99 -14.64 14.56
CA ALA A 39 -1.36 -15.33 13.44
C ALA A 39 -1.45 -14.51 12.15
N TRP A 40 -0.44 -14.62 11.29
CA TRP A 40 -0.48 -14.02 9.95
C TRP A 40 -1.45 -14.80 9.05
N GLN A 41 -2.39 -14.09 8.46
CA GLN A 41 -3.28 -14.58 7.41
C GLN A 41 -2.98 -13.86 6.10
N SER A 42 -2.73 -14.61 5.03
CA SER A 42 -2.41 -14.08 3.70
C SER A 42 -3.61 -14.19 2.77
N ASN A 43 -4.00 -13.07 2.16
CA ASN A 43 -5.10 -13.02 1.21
C ASN A 43 -4.61 -12.58 -0.17
N TYR A 44 -4.97 -13.31 -1.22
CA TYR A 44 -4.72 -12.87 -2.59
C TYR A 44 -5.65 -11.72 -2.97
N ILE A 45 -5.06 -10.62 -3.44
CA ILE A 45 -5.78 -9.38 -3.75
C ILE A 45 -5.58 -8.91 -5.20
N GLY A 46 -4.97 -9.74 -6.05
CA GLY A 46 -4.84 -9.50 -7.49
C GLY A 46 -3.43 -9.66 -8.04
N SER A 47 -3.27 -9.37 -9.32
CA SER A 47 -2.00 -9.49 -10.03
C SER A 47 -1.06 -8.32 -9.73
N ARG A 48 0.25 -8.50 -9.98
CA ARG A 48 1.28 -7.45 -9.80
C ARG A 48 1.03 -6.23 -10.69
N GLY A 49 0.58 -6.42 -11.93
CA GLY A 49 0.28 -5.32 -12.85
C GLY A 49 1.45 -4.35 -13.08
N GLY A 50 2.69 -4.85 -13.09
CA GLY A 50 3.89 -4.02 -13.26
C GLY A 50 4.39 -3.27 -12.02
N LEU A 51 3.70 -3.39 -10.87
CA LEU A 51 4.14 -2.78 -9.62
C LEU A 51 5.51 -3.29 -9.14
N PRO A 52 6.29 -2.47 -8.42
CA PRO A 52 7.57 -2.88 -7.86
C PRO A 52 7.38 -4.03 -6.86
N LYS A 53 8.28 -5.01 -6.91
CA LYS A 53 8.32 -6.10 -5.93
C LYS A 53 8.78 -5.54 -4.58
N GLY A 54 8.19 -6.04 -3.49
CA GLY A 54 8.55 -5.60 -2.15
C GLY A 54 7.55 -6.03 -1.09
N LEU A 55 7.93 -5.81 0.16
CA LEU A 55 7.07 -5.93 1.32
C LEU A 55 6.84 -4.52 1.88
N TYR A 56 5.59 -4.08 1.90
CA TYR A 56 5.22 -2.72 2.28
C TYR A 56 4.34 -2.72 3.53
N ASP A 57 4.72 -1.96 4.55
CA ASP A 57 3.95 -1.81 5.78
C ASP A 57 2.80 -0.81 5.58
N LEU A 58 1.56 -1.32 5.53
CA LEU A 58 0.36 -0.50 5.39
C LEU A 58 -0.04 0.17 6.72
N THR A 59 0.28 -0.47 7.84
CA THR A 59 -0.07 0.02 9.18
C THR A 59 0.85 1.15 9.63
N GLY A 60 2.14 1.03 9.27
CA GLY A 60 3.20 2.01 9.48
C GLY A 60 3.25 3.12 8.44
N ALA A 61 2.39 3.10 7.42
CA ALA A 61 2.35 4.13 6.38
C ALA A 61 2.19 5.55 6.97
N GLU A 62 2.89 6.52 6.39
CA GLU A 62 2.80 7.93 6.77
C GLU A 62 1.36 8.43 6.64
N ARG A 63 0.89 9.19 7.63
CA ARG A 63 -0.45 9.76 7.69
C ARG A 63 -0.36 11.29 7.63
N PRO A 64 -0.42 11.90 6.43
CA PRO A 64 -0.16 13.34 6.27
C PRO A 64 -1.15 14.23 7.02
N GLY A 65 -2.41 13.81 7.13
CA GLY A 65 -3.46 14.55 7.84
C GLY A 65 -3.20 14.79 9.33
N LYS A 66 -2.25 14.06 9.93
CA LYS A 66 -1.82 14.28 11.32
C LYS A 66 -0.71 15.33 11.45
N THR A 67 -0.16 15.80 10.34
CA THR A 67 0.93 16.78 10.32
C THR A 67 0.37 18.14 9.94
N GLY A 68 0.61 19.17 10.75
CA GLY A 68 0.16 20.54 10.45
C GLY A 68 0.94 21.22 9.32
N ALA A 69 1.93 20.54 8.74
CA ALA A 69 2.79 21.05 7.69
C ALA A 69 2.15 20.90 6.30
N THR A 70 2.50 21.81 5.40
CA THR A 70 2.18 21.65 3.99
C THR A 70 3.13 20.62 3.35
N LYS A 71 2.58 19.59 2.71
CA LYS A 71 3.35 18.54 2.04
C LYS A 71 2.67 18.08 0.76
N SER A 72 3.45 17.76 -0.26
CA SER A 72 3.00 17.17 -1.51
C SER A 72 3.51 15.74 -1.64
N PHE A 73 2.63 14.84 -2.04
CA PHE A 73 2.93 13.42 -2.24
C PHE A 73 2.60 13.04 -3.67
N GLU A 74 3.60 12.55 -4.40
CA GLU A 74 3.50 12.18 -5.80
C GLU A 74 4.13 10.81 -6.00
N GLY A 75 3.45 9.93 -6.72
CA GLY A 75 3.87 8.53 -6.90
C GLY A 75 2.73 7.58 -7.21
N ASN A 76 3.06 6.30 -7.30
CA ASN A 76 2.16 5.28 -7.81
C ASN A 76 1.29 4.69 -6.70
N VAL A 77 0.03 4.40 -7.01
CA VAL A 77 -0.90 3.71 -6.11
C VAL A 77 -0.55 2.23 -6.05
N LEU A 78 -0.23 1.71 -4.87
CA LEU A 78 0.06 0.28 -4.68
C LEU A 78 -1.16 -0.53 -4.23
N HIS A 79 -2.00 0.09 -3.42
CA HIS A 79 -3.18 -0.58 -2.86
C HIS A 79 -4.28 0.42 -2.56
N VAL A 80 -5.52 -0.04 -2.65
CA VAL A 80 -6.72 0.70 -2.25
C VAL A 80 -7.57 -0.25 -1.43
N ASP A 81 -7.91 0.16 -0.21
CA ASP A 81 -8.87 -0.55 0.65
C ASP A 81 -10.21 0.21 0.68
N LYS A 82 -11.13 -0.18 1.57
CA LYS A 82 -12.48 0.44 1.67
C LYS A 82 -12.47 1.90 2.14
N LYS A 83 -11.37 2.36 2.74
CA LYS A 83 -11.24 3.66 3.44
C LYS A 83 -10.00 4.42 3.02
N HIS A 84 -8.98 3.77 2.46
CA HIS A 84 -7.69 4.39 2.22
C HIS A 84 -7.10 4.05 0.85
N VAL A 85 -6.27 4.97 0.37
CA VAL A 85 -5.38 4.80 -0.77
C VAL A 85 -3.94 4.78 -0.27
N TYR A 86 -3.18 3.78 -0.69
CA TYR A 86 -1.78 3.60 -0.33
C TYR A 86 -0.90 3.93 -1.54
N GLN A 87 -0.06 4.95 -1.36
CA GLN A 87 0.81 5.49 -2.39
C GLN A 87 2.27 5.22 -2.03
N LEU A 88 3.03 4.73 -3.01
CA LEU A 88 4.48 4.64 -2.90
C LEU A 88 5.11 5.90 -3.49
N GLN A 89 5.76 6.67 -2.63
CA GLN A 89 6.59 7.80 -3.03
C GLN A 89 8.04 7.34 -3.12
N SER A 90 8.68 7.56 -4.26
CA SER A 90 10.13 7.45 -4.37
C SER A 90 10.74 8.82 -4.14
N ASN A 91 11.67 8.94 -3.20
CA ASN A 91 12.45 10.17 -3.06
C ASN A 91 13.72 10.12 -3.93
N ASP A 92 14.33 11.28 -4.14
CA ASP A 92 15.54 11.46 -4.96
C ASP A 92 16.76 10.66 -4.45
N LYS A 93 16.68 10.12 -3.23
CA LYS A 93 17.72 9.27 -2.62
C LYS A 93 17.44 7.77 -2.83
N GLY A 94 16.47 7.43 -3.66
CA GLY A 94 16.06 6.05 -3.96
C GLY A 94 15.36 5.33 -2.80
N LYS A 95 15.00 6.04 -1.73
CA LYS A 95 14.21 5.45 -0.63
C LYS A 95 12.73 5.61 -0.94
N SER A 96 12.03 4.49 -0.93
CA SER A 96 10.58 4.49 -1.07
C SER A 96 9.91 4.67 0.29
N ASN A 97 8.95 5.58 0.35
CA ASN A 97 8.10 5.82 1.52
C ASN A 97 6.65 5.45 1.17
N MET A 98 5.96 4.81 2.11
CA MET A 98 4.56 4.46 1.96
C MET A 98 3.71 5.53 2.65
N VAL A 99 2.76 6.09 1.91
CA VAL A 99 1.85 7.13 2.40
C VAL A 99 0.42 6.65 2.27
N ARG A 100 -0.40 6.93 3.28
CA ARG A 100 -1.81 6.57 3.30
C ARG A 100 -2.69 7.81 3.30
N HIS A 101 -3.60 7.86 2.33
CA HIS A 101 -4.60 8.91 2.15
C HIS A 101 -6.00 8.38 2.46
N ASP A 102 -6.92 9.25 2.86
CA ASP A 102 -8.34 8.90 2.95
C ASP A 102 -8.92 8.75 1.54
N LEU A 103 -9.64 7.66 1.30
CA LEU A 103 -10.28 7.37 0.01
C LEU A 103 -11.29 8.45 -0.37
N SER A 104 -11.90 9.11 0.63
CA SER A 104 -12.85 10.21 0.42
C SER A 104 -12.23 11.45 -0.23
N LEU A 105 -10.91 11.56 -0.29
CA LEU A 105 -10.23 12.62 -1.05
C LEU A 105 -10.38 12.45 -2.57
N TYR A 106 -10.72 11.22 -3.00
CA TYR A 106 -10.82 10.86 -4.41
C TYR A 106 -12.29 10.83 -4.82
N LYS A 107 -12.62 11.42 -5.98
CA LYS A 107 -13.97 11.34 -6.57
C LYS A 107 -14.38 9.90 -6.90
N SER A 108 -13.40 9.09 -7.30
CA SER A 108 -13.53 7.65 -7.51
C SER A 108 -12.22 6.98 -7.09
N PRO A 109 -12.25 5.71 -6.65
CA PRO A 109 -11.04 4.97 -6.31
C PRO A 109 -9.98 5.06 -7.43
N PRO A 110 -8.71 5.31 -7.10
CA PRO A 110 -7.65 5.30 -8.08
C PRO A 110 -7.29 3.89 -8.53
N ASP A 111 -6.86 3.78 -9.79
CA ASP A 111 -6.42 2.51 -10.34
C ASP A 111 -5.09 2.12 -9.73
N ILE A 112 -4.93 0.83 -9.44
CA ILE A 112 -3.65 0.31 -8.98
C ILE A 112 -2.60 0.54 -10.06
N GLY A 113 -1.44 1.08 -9.68
CA GLY A 113 -0.34 1.41 -10.59
C GLY A 113 -0.43 2.80 -11.19
N SER A 114 -1.60 3.45 -11.14
CA SER A 114 -1.73 4.83 -11.60
C SER A 114 -0.89 5.79 -10.76
N MET A 115 -0.38 6.83 -11.41
CA MET A 115 0.28 7.94 -10.74
C MET A 115 -0.75 8.92 -10.21
N THR A 116 -0.61 9.33 -8.95
CA THR A 116 -1.43 10.36 -8.34
C THR A 116 -0.56 11.37 -7.61
N LYS A 117 -1.10 12.58 -7.44
CA LYS A 117 -0.50 13.64 -6.64
C LYS A 117 -1.53 14.17 -5.66
N VAL A 118 -1.17 14.16 -4.38
CA VAL A 118 -2.01 14.62 -3.27
C VAL A 118 -1.25 15.66 -2.47
N ASP A 119 -1.83 16.84 -2.35
CA ASP A 119 -1.31 17.91 -1.51
C ASP A 119 -2.05 17.94 -0.19
N TYR A 120 -1.33 18.17 0.90
CA TYR A 120 -1.89 18.44 2.21
C TYR A 120 -1.51 19.85 2.64
N VAL A 121 -2.51 20.64 3.03
CA VAL A 121 -2.31 21.97 3.61
C VAL A 121 -2.95 21.97 5.00
N ARG A 122 -2.14 22.14 6.04
CA ARG A 122 -2.58 22.10 7.45
C ARG A 122 -3.42 20.86 7.79
N GLY A 123 -3.01 19.70 7.26
CA GLY A 123 -3.69 18.43 7.45
C GLY A 123 -4.92 18.18 6.56
N ALA A 124 -5.38 19.17 5.78
CA ALA A 124 -6.43 18.98 4.79
C ALA A 124 -5.84 18.50 3.46
N GLY A 125 -6.21 17.29 3.03
CA GLY A 125 -5.75 16.68 1.78
C GLY A 125 -6.57 17.11 0.57
N GLN A 126 -5.93 17.22 -0.59
CA GLN A 126 -6.56 17.48 -1.88
C GLN A 126 -5.81 16.72 -2.98
N VAL A 127 -6.55 15.98 -3.81
CA VAL A 127 -5.98 15.37 -5.03
C VAL A 127 -5.80 16.47 -6.07
N VAL A 128 -4.55 16.72 -6.47
CA VAL A 128 -4.19 17.79 -7.42
C VAL A 128 -3.78 17.26 -8.79
N GLY A 129 -3.46 15.96 -8.90
CA GLY A 129 -3.12 15.30 -10.16
C GLY A 129 -3.42 13.80 -10.13
N ARG A 130 -3.87 13.26 -11.26
CA ARG A 130 -4.05 11.81 -11.47
C ARG A 130 -3.87 11.49 -12.95
N GLU A 131 -3.03 10.50 -13.25
CA GLU A 131 -3.10 9.82 -14.53
C GLU A 131 -4.22 8.78 -14.44
N GLN A 132 -5.26 8.95 -15.23
CA GLN A 132 -6.21 7.87 -15.47
C GLN A 132 -5.61 7.02 -16.58
N THR A 133 -5.35 5.75 -16.30
CA THR A 133 -5.09 4.78 -17.36
C THR A 133 -6.41 4.61 -18.10
N LEU A 134 -6.60 5.41 -19.16
CA LEU A 134 -7.64 5.18 -20.16
C LEU A 134 -7.24 3.91 -20.89
N GLU A 135 -7.69 2.75 -20.40
CA GLU A 135 -7.68 1.54 -21.22
C GLU A 135 -8.56 1.82 -22.46
N ARG A 136 -7.92 1.80 -23.65
CA ARG A 136 -8.57 1.83 -24.95
C ARG A 136 -8.88 0.42 -25.41
#